data_AF-A0A942HIU5-F1
#
_entry.id   AF-A0A942HIU5-F1
#
_cell.length_a   1.000
_cell.length_b   1.000
_cell.length_c   1.000
_cell.angle_alpha   90.00
_cell.angle_beta   90.00
_cell.angle_gamma   90.00
#
_symmetry.space_group_name_H-M   'P 1'
#
loop_
_entity.id
_entity.type
_entity.pdbx_description
1 polymer ?
#
loop_
_entity_poly.entity_id
_entity_poly.type
_entity_poly.pdbx_seq_one_letter_code
_entity_poly.pdbx_strand_id
1 'polypeptide(L)'
;MSSLRRKDRSALCTFTFSDGRQCSLPRRTGHLSLCPTHARKEAQILGSEQAGEAIANHLAAPFVSACDLSAALARIISAAAQGHLRPKTAATLAYLGQTLAHTLPIAQHEYINAFGTEAWRKAIRSSICSASSSANPGNSARELPPSATSNPTA
;
A
#
# COMPACT_ATOMS: atom_id res chain seq x y z
N MET A 1 23.79 32.42 19.86
CA MET A 1 22.46 32.54 19.21
C MET A 1 22.66 32.75 17.72
N SER A 2 22.51 31.70 16.91
CA SER A 2 22.87 31.71 15.50
C SER A 2 21.71 32.24 14.64
N SER A 3 21.73 33.54 14.34
CA SER A 3 20.76 34.19 13.47
C SER A 3 21.06 33.86 12.00
N LEU A 4 20.65 32.68 11.55
CA LEU A 4 20.60 32.35 10.11
C LEU A 4 19.63 33.32 9.40
N ARG A 5 20.07 33.93 8.29
CA ARG A 5 19.23 34.83 7.46
C ARG A 5 17.95 34.09 7.05
N ARG A 6 16.79 34.78 6.99
CA ARG A 6 15.48 34.19 6.60
C ARG A 6 15.55 33.33 5.31
N LYS A 7 16.42 33.70 4.37
CA LYS A 7 16.63 33.00 3.09
C LYS A 7 17.32 31.64 3.24
N ASP A 8 18.17 31.46 4.25
CA ASP A 8 18.74 30.14 4.60
C ASP A 8 17.69 29.23 5.21
N ARG A 9 16.77 29.78 6.02
CA ARG A 9 15.69 28.99 6.64
C ARG A 9 14.73 28.36 5.63
N SER A 10 14.50 28.99 4.47
CA SER A 10 13.71 28.40 3.39
C SER A 10 14.40 27.23 2.70
N ALA A 11 15.72 27.10 2.81
CA ALA A 11 16.48 25.97 2.27
C ALA A 11 16.58 24.80 3.26
N LEU A 12 16.10 24.95 4.50
CA LEU A 12 16.14 23.91 5.53
C LEU A 12 14.88 23.04 5.54
N CYS A 13 15.05 21.79 5.96
CA CYS A 13 13.97 20.84 6.18
C CYS A 13 12.88 21.41 7.10
N THR A 14 11.61 21.25 6.75
CA THR A 14 10.47 21.75 7.54
C THR A 14 10.03 20.81 8.66
N PHE A 15 10.64 19.62 8.77
CA PHE A 15 10.28 18.65 9.80
C PHE A 15 10.52 19.24 11.20
N THR A 16 9.52 19.11 12.07
CA THR A 16 9.56 19.52 13.47
C THR A 16 9.52 18.30 14.39
N PHE A 17 10.43 18.27 15.37
CA PHE A 17 10.42 17.28 16.43
C PHE A 17 9.31 17.57 17.44
N SER A 18 8.99 16.60 18.30
CA SER A 18 7.96 16.73 19.34
C SER A 18 8.25 17.81 20.37
N ASP A 19 9.50 18.25 20.50
CA ASP A 19 9.94 19.35 21.37
C ASP A 19 9.88 20.73 20.67
N GLY A 20 9.33 20.81 19.46
CA GLY A 20 9.18 22.03 18.68
C GLY A 20 10.45 22.47 17.93
N ARG A 21 11.57 21.74 18.04
CA ARG A 21 12.78 22.05 17.27
C ARG A 21 12.58 21.68 15.80
N GLN A 22 13.07 22.54 14.89
CA GLN A 22 13.09 22.26 13.46
C GLN A 22 14.39 21.56 13.07
N CYS A 23 14.31 20.61 12.13
CA CYS A 23 15.48 19.98 11.55
C CYS A 23 16.40 21.02 10.86
N SER A 24 17.69 20.98 11.18
CA SER A 24 18.71 21.89 10.64
C SER A 24 19.36 21.39 9.34
N LEU A 25 18.97 20.20 8.82
CA LEU A 25 19.52 19.70 7.57
C LEU A 25 18.92 20.45 6.37
N PRO A 26 19.73 20.70 5.32
CA PRO A 26 19.24 21.29 4.09
C PRO A 26 18.26 20.36 3.38
N ARG A 27 17.29 20.95 2.68
CA ARG A 27 16.36 20.23 1.80
C ARG A 27 17.13 19.55 0.68
N ARG A 28 16.60 18.42 0.22
CA ARG A 28 17.10 17.80 -1.01
C ARG A 28 16.70 18.69 -2.20
N THR A 29 17.62 18.91 -3.13
CA THR A 29 17.31 19.54 -4.42
C THR A 29 16.21 18.73 -5.13
N GLY A 30 15.08 19.39 -5.43
CA GLY A 30 13.91 18.77 -6.07
C GLY A 30 12.85 18.16 -5.13
N HIS A 31 13.03 18.18 -3.80
CA HIS A 31 11.99 17.78 -2.84
C HIS A 31 11.35 19.01 -2.18
N LEU A 32 10.02 19.00 -2.04
CA LEU A 32 9.23 20.19 -1.71
C LEU A 32 9.57 20.81 -0.33
N SER A 33 9.86 19.97 0.68
CA SER A 33 9.91 20.43 2.08
C SER A 33 10.93 19.73 2.99
N LEU A 34 11.42 18.55 2.62
CA LEU A 34 12.21 17.69 3.53
C LEU A 34 13.67 17.49 3.09
N CYS A 35 14.53 17.22 4.07
CA CYS A 35 15.89 16.71 3.85
C CYS A 35 15.85 15.23 3.43
N PRO A 36 16.93 14.67 2.86
CA PRO A 36 16.95 13.27 2.42
C PRO A 36 16.58 12.24 3.51
N THR A 37 16.94 12.50 4.77
CA THR A 37 16.65 11.59 5.88
C THR A 37 15.17 11.58 6.25
N HIS A 38 14.55 12.75 6.41
CA HIS A 38 13.12 12.85 6.70
C HIS A 38 12.25 12.49 5.50
N ALA A 39 12.69 12.77 4.27
CA ALA A 39 12.01 12.30 3.06
C ALA A 39 11.99 10.77 2.98
N ARG A 40 13.10 10.09 3.33
CA ARG A 40 13.12 8.62 3.40
C ARG A 40 12.21 8.09 4.49
N LYS A 41 12.19 8.73 5.67
CA LYS A 41 11.32 8.34 6.77
C LYS A 41 9.83 8.49 6.41
N GLU A 42 9.47 9.60 5.77
CA GLU A 42 8.13 9.85 5.26
C GLU A 42 7.74 8.80 4.20
N ALA A 43 8.60 8.58 3.20
CA ALA A 43 8.38 7.55 2.19
C ALA A 43 8.20 6.14 2.80
N GLN A 44 8.93 5.83 3.88
CA GLN A 44 8.77 4.56 4.59
C GLN A 44 7.41 4.47 5.30
N ILE A 45 6.97 5.54 5.97
CA ILE A 45 5.66 5.60 6.64
C ILE A 45 4.55 5.41 5.60
N LEU A 46 4.57 6.21 4.54
CA LEU A 46 3.59 6.14 3.45
C LEU A 46 3.58 4.77 2.79
N GLY A 47 4.75 4.19 2.50
CA GLY A 47 4.85 2.84 1.93
C GLY A 47 4.32 1.76 2.88
N SER A 48 4.49 1.92 4.18
CA SER A 48 3.94 1.00 5.19
C SER A 48 2.42 1.12 5.29
N GLU A 49 1.88 2.33 5.25
CA GLU A 49 0.43 2.59 5.25
C GLU A 49 -0.21 2.01 4.00
N GLN A 50 0.35 2.30 2.82
CA GLN A 50 -0.15 1.78 1.54
C GLN A 50 -0.07 0.25 1.47
N ALA A 51 1.03 -0.35 1.96
CA ALA A 51 1.14 -1.80 2.04
C ALA A 51 0.10 -2.40 3.00
N GLY A 52 -0.11 -1.76 4.15
CA GLY A 52 -1.12 -2.16 5.12
C GLY A 52 -2.53 -2.11 4.55
N GLU A 53 -2.88 -1.02 3.87
CA GLU A 53 -4.16 -0.84 3.18
C GLU A 53 -4.36 -1.88 2.08
N ALA A 54 -3.36 -2.12 1.23
CA ALA A 54 -3.43 -3.12 0.18
C ALA A 54 -3.64 -4.54 0.73
N ILE A 55 -2.96 -4.88 1.84
CA ILE A 55 -3.15 -6.16 2.53
C ILE A 55 -4.56 -6.23 3.11
N ALA A 56 -5.02 -5.20 3.83
CA ALA A 56 -6.33 -5.16 4.46
C ALA A 56 -7.47 -5.30 3.43
N ASN A 57 -7.40 -4.54 2.32
CA ASN A 57 -8.39 -4.60 1.24
C ASN A 57 -8.47 -6.00 0.63
N HIS A 58 -7.34 -6.71 0.52
CA HIS A 58 -7.32 -8.06 0.00
C HIS A 58 -7.84 -9.09 1.02
N LEU A 59 -7.55 -8.90 2.31
CA LEU A 59 -8.08 -9.76 3.38
C LEU A 59 -9.57 -9.54 3.68
N ALA A 60 -10.13 -8.39 3.28
CA ALA A 60 -11.56 -8.12 3.41
C ALA A 60 -12.42 -8.93 2.40
N ALA A 61 -11.82 -9.44 1.33
CA ALA A 61 -12.52 -10.28 0.37
C ALA A 61 -12.67 -11.72 0.90
N PRO A 62 -13.77 -12.42 0.57
CA PRO A 62 -13.92 -13.83 0.89
C PRO A 62 -12.81 -14.68 0.25
N PHE A 63 -12.18 -15.54 1.04
CA PHE A 63 -11.22 -16.52 0.53
C PHE A 63 -11.96 -17.75 0.03
N VAL A 64 -12.14 -17.82 -1.29
CA VAL A 64 -12.84 -18.93 -1.94
C VAL A 64 -11.84 -20.02 -2.38
N SER A 65 -10.54 -19.73 -2.45
CA SER A 65 -9.56 -20.73 -2.89
C SER A 65 -8.20 -20.58 -2.21
N ALA A 66 -7.41 -21.67 -2.27
CA ALA A 66 -6.00 -21.64 -1.90
C ALA A 66 -5.19 -20.65 -2.77
N CYS A 67 -5.62 -20.39 -4.00
CA CYS A 67 -5.00 -19.40 -4.87
C CYS A 67 -5.21 -17.98 -4.34
N ASP A 68 -6.40 -17.65 -3.85
CA ASP A 68 -6.72 -16.34 -3.27
C ASP A 68 -5.85 -16.10 -2.02
N LEU A 69 -5.74 -17.11 -1.16
CA LEU A 69 -4.87 -17.02 0.02
C LEU A 69 -3.38 -16.93 -0.35
N SER A 70 -2.93 -17.68 -1.35
CA SER A 70 -1.54 -17.62 -1.82
C SER A 70 -1.20 -16.24 -2.39
N ALA A 71 -2.14 -15.60 -3.11
CA ALA A 71 -1.97 -14.25 -3.61
C ALA A 71 -1.92 -13.21 -2.47
N ALA A 72 -2.71 -13.40 -1.40
CA ALA A 72 -2.63 -12.59 -0.18
C ALA A 72 -1.26 -12.71 0.49
N LEU A 73 -0.79 -13.94 0.70
CA LEU A 73 0.49 -14.23 1.31
C LEU A 73 1.66 -13.68 0.49
N ALA A 74 1.63 -13.80 -0.84
CA ALA A 74 2.65 -13.24 -1.72
C ALA A 74 2.80 -11.72 -1.58
N ARG A 75 1.69 -10.99 -1.37
CA ARG A 75 1.71 -9.54 -1.09
C ARG A 75 2.32 -9.24 0.27
N ILE A 76 1.97 -9.99 1.31
CA ILE A 76 2.55 -9.85 2.65
C ILE A 76 4.06 -10.09 2.60
N ILE A 77 4.51 -11.14 1.91
CA ILE A 77 5.93 -11.47 1.74
C ILE A 77 6.65 -10.34 1.00
N SER A 78 6.05 -9.81 -0.07
CA SER A 78 6.62 -8.73 -0.86
C SER A 78 6.72 -7.43 -0.05
N ALA A 79 5.68 -7.06 0.71
CA ALA A 79 5.69 -5.89 1.59
C ALA A 79 6.70 -6.04 2.74
N ALA A 80 6.88 -7.24 3.26
CA ALA A 80 7.92 -7.54 4.25
C ALA A 80 9.33 -7.41 3.66
N ALA A 81 9.57 -7.96 2.47
CA ALA A 81 10.86 -7.87 1.77
C ALA A 81 11.25 -6.42 1.41
N GLN A 82 10.26 -5.58 1.09
CA GLN A 82 10.45 -4.15 0.80
C GLN A 82 10.66 -3.30 2.07
N GLY A 83 10.53 -3.88 3.26
CA GLY A 83 10.71 -3.16 4.53
C GLY A 83 9.52 -2.26 4.92
N HIS A 84 8.36 -2.45 4.28
CA HIS A 84 7.11 -1.78 4.61
C HIS A 84 6.39 -2.42 5.81
N LEU A 85 6.78 -3.64 6.19
CA LEU A 85 6.28 -4.32 7.38
C LEU A 85 7.38 -4.54 8.40
N ARG A 86 7.06 -4.35 9.67
CA ARG A 86 7.97 -4.76 10.77
C ARG A 86 8.09 -6.29 10.78
N PRO A 87 9.27 -6.86 11.08
CA PRO A 87 9.45 -8.31 11.12
C PRO A 87 8.44 -9.03 12.02
N LYS A 88 8.12 -8.46 13.18
CA LYS A 88 7.10 -8.99 14.10
C LYS A 88 5.72 -9.05 13.45
N THR A 89 5.31 -8.00 12.74
CA THR A 89 4.02 -7.95 12.03
C THR A 89 3.99 -8.97 10.90
N ALA A 90 5.06 -9.07 10.11
CA ALA A 90 5.16 -10.05 9.04
C ALA A 90 5.06 -11.49 9.56
N ALA A 91 5.73 -11.80 10.68
CA ALA A 91 5.66 -13.12 11.31
C ALA A 91 4.24 -13.44 11.81
N THR A 92 3.56 -12.49 12.45
CA THR A 92 2.16 -12.66 12.88
C THR A 92 1.24 -12.90 11.67
N LEU A 93 1.38 -12.13 10.59
CA LEU A 93 0.58 -12.29 9.38
C LEU A 93 0.84 -13.64 8.70
N ALA A 94 2.09 -14.10 8.66
CA ALA A 94 2.44 -15.41 8.12
C ALA A 94 1.80 -16.55 8.92
N TYR A 95 1.83 -16.45 10.25
CA TYR A 95 1.17 -17.42 11.14
C TYR A 95 -0.35 -17.45 10.92
N LEU A 96 -1.01 -16.29 10.86
CA LEU A 96 -2.44 -16.21 10.57
C LEU A 96 -2.77 -16.77 9.17
N GLY A 97 -1.93 -16.48 8.18
CA GLY A 97 -2.07 -17.03 6.83
C GLY A 97 -1.93 -18.56 6.79
N GLN A 98 -1.04 -19.13 7.61
CA GLN A 98 -0.95 -20.58 7.80
C GLN A 98 -2.25 -21.14 8.41
N THR A 99 -2.81 -20.50 9.43
CA THR A 99 -4.11 -20.91 10.02
C THR A 99 -5.21 -20.89 8.97
N LEU A 100 -5.32 -19.83 8.16
CA LEU A 100 -6.29 -19.74 7.07
C LEU A 100 -6.11 -20.89 6.07
N ALA A 101 -4.87 -21.22 5.70
CA ALA A 101 -4.58 -22.31 4.76
C ALA A 101 -5.07 -23.67 5.31
N HIS A 102 -4.91 -23.90 6.60
CA HIS A 102 -5.40 -25.11 7.26
C HIS A 102 -6.93 -25.19 7.31
N THR A 103 -7.64 -24.06 7.32
CA THR A 103 -9.12 -24.04 7.34
C THR A 103 -9.77 -24.21 5.97
N LEU A 104 -9.02 -24.03 4.88
CA LEU A 104 -9.58 -24.12 3.51
C LEU A 104 -10.26 -25.45 3.19
N PRO A 105 -9.71 -26.64 3.53
CA PRO A 105 -10.40 -27.91 3.28
C PRO A 105 -11.74 -28.02 4.04
N ILE A 106 -11.83 -27.45 5.24
CA ILE A 106 -13.06 -27.43 6.04
C ILE A 106 -14.11 -26.56 5.36
N ALA A 107 -13.73 -25.34 4.96
CA ALA A 107 -14.61 -24.42 4.24
C ALA A 107 -15.08 -25.01 2.90
N GLN A 108 -14.20 -25.69 2.17
CA GLN A 108 -14.55 -26.41 0.95
C GLN A 108 -15.60 -27.49 1.23
N HIS A 109 -15.41 -28.28 2.28
CA HIS A 109 -16.35 -29.35 2.63
C HIS A 109 -17.72 -28.78 3.00
N GLU A 110 -17.77 -27.76 3.85
CA GLU A 110 -19.00 -27.05 4.23
C GLU A 110 -19.72 -26.48 3.00
N TYR A 111 -18.99 -25.82 2.10
CA TYR A 111 -19.54 -25.24 0.88
C TYR A 111 -20.11 -26.32 -0.06
N ILE A 112 -19.37 -27.41 -0.30
CA ILE A 112 -19.83 -28.51 -1.16
C ILE A 112 -21.06 -29.17 -0.56
N ASN A 113 -21.12 -29.36 0.76
CA ASN A 113 -22.28 -29.95 1.42
C ASN A 113 -23.52 -29.05 1.32
N ALA A 114 -23.35 -27.73 1.39
CA ALA A 114 -24.46 -26.78 1.35
C ALA A 114 -24.94 -26.45 -0.09
N PHE A 115 -24.03 -26.33 -1.04
CA PHE A 115 -24.31 -25.77 -2.38
C PHE A 115 -23.95 -26.72 -3.54
N GLY A 116 -23.25 -27.81 -3.26
CA GLY A 116 -22.80 -28.79 -4.25
C GLY A 116 -21.47 -28.44 -4.92
N THR A 117 -20.85 -29.46 -5.52
CA THR A 117 -19.52 -29.39 -6.14
C THR A 117 -19.46 -28.43 -7.33
N GLU A 118 -20.50 -28.33 -8.14
CA GLU A 118 -20.52 -27.43 -9.30
C GLU A 118 -20.57 -25.96 -8.91
N ALA A 119 -21.33 -25.63 -7.85
CA ALA A 119 -21.36 -24.28 -7.30
C ALA A 119 -19.97 -23.88 -6.78
N TRP A 120 -19.28 -24.78 -6.09
CA TRP A 120 -17.90 -24.57 -5.62
C TRP A 120 -16.93 -24.29 -6.78
N ARG A 121 -16.95 -25.13 -7.82
CA ARG A 121 -16.11 -24.94 -9.02
C ARG A 121 -16.38 -23.60 -9.70
N LYS A 122 -17.65 -23.19 -9.77
CA LYS A 122 -18.03 -21.87 -10.30
C LYS A 122 -17.49 -20.73 -9.43
N ALA A 123 -17.57 -20.85 -8.11
CA ALA A 123 -17.06 -19.86 -7.17
C ALA A 123 -15.54 -19.67 -7.33
N ILE A 124 -14.76 -20.75 -7.41
CA ILE A 124 -13.31 -20.68 -7.67
C ILE A 124 -13.00 -19.99 -9.00
N ARG A 125 -13.68 -20.37 -10.10
CA ARG A 125 -13.46 -19.74 -11.40
C ARG A 125 -13.73 -18.23 -11.34
N SER A 126 -14.80 -17.82 -10.64
CA SER A 126 -15.15 -16.41 -10.49
C SER A 126 -14.15 -15.63 -9.64
N SER A 127 -13.58 -16.23 -8.58
CA SER A 127 -12.59 -15.54 -7.73
C SER A 127 -11.28 -15.31 -8.49
N ILE A 128 -10.80 -16.30 -9.24
CA ILE A 128 -9.58 -16.19 -10.07
C ILE A 128 -9.76 -15.14 -11.18
N CYS A 129 -10.90 -15.12 -11.87
CA CYS A 129 -11.18 -14.10 -12.90
C CYS A 129 -11.31 -12.68 -12.32
N SER A 130 -11.82 -12.55 -11.10
CA SER A 130 -11.91 -11.25 -10.41
C SER A 130 -10.52 -10.77 -9.97
N ALA A 131 -9.67 -11.68 -9.48
CA ALA A 131 -8.31 -11.38 -9.05
C ALA A 131 -7.41 -10.92 -10.22
N SER A 132 -7.55 -11.53 -11.41
CA SER A 132 -6.79 -11.12 -12.61
C SER A 132 -7.22 -9.73 -13.12
N SER A 133 -8.50 -9.38 -12.96
CA SER A 133 -9.03 -8.07 -13.36
C SER A 133 -8.53 -6.93 -12.47
N SER A 134 -8.33 -7.20 -11.16
CA SER A 134 -7.77 -6.22 -10.22
C SER A 134 -6.26 -6.00 -10.37
N ALA A 135 -5.54 -6.88 -11.08
CA ALA A 135 -4.09 -6.79 -11.27
C ALA A 135 -3.67 -5.83 -12.41
N ASN A 136 -4.62 -5.13 -13.05
CA ASN A 136 -4.33 -4.16 -14.11
C ASN A 136 -4.58 -2.71 -13.64
N PRO A 137 -3.66 -2.07 -12.90
CA PRO A 137 -3.76 -0.65 -12.53
C PRO A 137 -3.12 0.24 -13.60
N GLY A 138 -3.39 -0.03 -14.88
CA GLY A 138 -2.99 0.84 -15.98
C GLY A 138 -4.24 1.22 -16.76
N ASN A 139 -4.84 2.37 -16.42
CA ASN A 139 -5.67 3.21 -17.32
C ASN A 139 -6.39 4.39 -16.63
N SER A 140 -6.25 4.63 -15.32
CA SER A 140 -6.66 5.93 -14.74
C SER A 140 -5.56 6.98 -14.93
N ALA A 141 -5.20 7.24 -16.19
CA ALA A 141 -4.36 8.37 -16.57
C ALA A 141 -5.24 9.62 -16.71
N ARG A 142 -5.29 10.41 -15.63
CA ARG A 142 -5.18 11.88 -15.66
C ARG A 142 -5.96 12.60 -16.78
N GLU A 143 -7.26 12.80 -16.58
CA GLU A 143 -7.97 13.87 -17.28
C GLU A 143 -7.71 15.19 -16.55
N LEU A 144 -6.75 15.98 -17.06
CA LEU A 144 -6.61 17.39 -16.67
C LEU A 144 -7.69 18.20 -17.42
N PRO A 145 -8.37 19.16 -16.78
CA PRO A 145 -9.25 20.07 -17.49
C PRO A 145 -8.44 20.98 -18.44
N PRO A 146 -8.98 21.32 -19.63
CA PRO A 146 -8.27 22.17 -20.58
C PRO A 146 -8.10 23.59 -20.03
N SER A 147 -6.84 24.03 -19.96
CA SER A 147 -6.47 25.42 -19.65
C SER A 147 -7.08 26.37 -20.68
N ALA A 148 -7.92 27.29 -20.19
CA ALA A 148 -8.44 28.42 -20.95
C ALA A 148 -7.28 29.23 -21.55
N THR A 149 -7.23 29.31 -22.88
CA THR A 149 -6.31 30.17 -23.60
C THR A 149 -6.87 31.59 -23.59
N SER A 150 -6.19 32.50 -22.89
CA SER A 150 -6.46 33.94 -22.97
C SER A 150 -5.94 34.50 -24.29
N ASN A 151 -6.82 35.22 -25.00
CA ASN A 151 -6.59 35.94 -26.26
C ASN A 151 -5.40 36.93 -26.20
N PRO A 152 -4.78 37.25 -27.36
CA PRO A 152 -4.07 38.50 -27.54
C PRO A 152 -4.98 39.60 -28.13
N THR A 153 -4.83 40.76 -27.52
CA THR A 153 -5.23 42.11 -27.90
C THR A 153 -4.92 42.51 -29.34
N ALA A 154 -5.83 43.27 -29.95
CA ALA A 154 -5.59 44.26 -31.00
C ALA A 154 -6.05 45.62 -30.47
#